data_AF-A0A6I1K035-F1
#
_entry.id   AF-A0A6I1K035-F1
#
_cell.length_a   1.000
_cell.length_b   1.000
_cell.length_c   1.000
_cell.angle_alpha   90.00
_cell.angle_beta   90.00
_cell.angle_gamma   90.00
#
_symmetry.space_group_name_H-M   'P 1'
#
loop_
_entity.id
_entity.type
_entity.pdbx_description
1 polymer ?
#
loop_
_entity_poly.entity_id
_entity_poly.type
_entity_poly.pdbx_seq_one_letter_code
_entity_poly.pdbx_strand_id
1 'polypeptide(L)'
;MMAATWLMLLENFHYTFPSAMKRIALLLVALLTAGSARSQTDAKTDLLGQYFKGVELAGPPALRRVDAQVNFDWPEAPAPGLPADQFSVRWSGTVQSPATGRFTFITESDDGVRLWVDGRLLIDNWSDHAPTEDKSPEFMLEDGKRYDLVLEFYENGGGAAAKLMWSGPSTLKQLIPSFRLAPKELAPPGELDVAKLPPDTRGLVGHYFRGREFAGKPALRLDKEIAFDWGEGGPNLRGAGEEDFCVRWTGQVKAEKSGTYTFIAEADDGVRVWVNGQRLVDAWVDQGATEHKGELKLEAGKSYDLVMEYYENSGFAVAKLSWSVDGAEKKIVPSSALTPKVIADKGQKK
;
A
#
# COMPACT_ATOMS: atom_id res chain seq x y z
N MET A 1 40.45 19.69 -16.62
CA MET A 1 41.89 19.53 -16.94
C MET A 1 42.38 18.11 -16.58
N MET A 2 41.66 17.09 -17.06
CA MET A 2 42.06 15.67 -17.08
C MET A 2 41.27 15.00 -18.22
N ALA A 3 41.63 15.35 -19.46
CA ALA A 3 41.11 14.74 -20.69
C ALA A 3 42.16 14.88 -21.81
N ALA A 4 43.43 14.78 -21.45
CA ALA A 4 44.55 14.94 -22.36
C ALA A 4 45.71 14.00 -21.96
N THR A 5 45.42 12.72 -21.81
CA THR A 5 46.44 11.65 -21.66
C THR A 5 45.88 10.29 -22.10
N TRP A 6 45.16 10.26 -23.22
CA TRP A 6 44.89 9.04 -23.98
C TRP A 6 44.94 9.36 -25.48
N LEU A 7 46.07 9.89 -25.92
CA LEU A 7 46.37 10.09 -27.35
C LEU A 7 47.88 9.95 -27.60
N MET A 8 48.48 8.90 -27.04
CA MET A 8 49.85 8.46 -27.33
C MET A 8 49.91 6.97 -27.04
N LEU A 9 49.40 6.15 -27.97
CA LEU A 9 49.74 4.72 -28.14
C LEU A 9 48.92 4.14 -29.31
N LEU A 10 49.06 4.73 -30.51
CA LEU A 10 48.65 4.11 -31.77
C LEU A 10 49.54 4.57 -32.95
N GLU A 11 50.78 4.99 -32.67
CA GLU A 11 51.83 5.18 -33.67
C GLU A 11 52.89 4.09 -33.48
N ASN A 12 52.55 2.83 -33.80
CA ASN A 12 53.55 1.79 -34.10
C ASN A 12 52.94 0.52 -34.73
N PHE A 13 51.89 0.68 -35.54
CA PHE A 13 51.46 -0.39 -36.45
C PHE A 13 51.50 0.12 -37.89
N HIS A 14 52.51 -0.33 -38.62
CA HIS A 14 52.57 -0.23 -40.07
C HIS A 14 51.53 -1.18 -40.67
N TYR A 15 50.31 -0.69 -40.87
CA TYR A 15 49.34 -1.31 -41.76
C TYR A 15 49.02 -0.35 -42.92
N THR A 16 49.43 -0.76 -44.12
CA THR A 16 49.13 -0.10 -45.38
C THR A 16 47.69 -0.42 -45.78
N PHE A 17 46.77 0.54 -45.62
CA PHE A 17 45.43 0.46 -46.23
C PHE A 17 45.36 1.28 -47.53
N PRO A 18 44.76 0.75 -48.62
CA PRO A 18 44.62 1.45 -49.90
C PRO A 18 43.72 2.70 -49.82
N SER A 19 44.00 3.69 -50.67
CA SER A 19 43.45 5.06 -50.65
C SER A 19 41.95 5.21 -50.96
N ALA A 20 41.18 4.12 -51.09
CA ALA A 20 39.75 4.15 -51.38
C ALA A 20 38.84 4.06 -50.14
N MET A 21 39.39 3.92 -48.92
CA MET A 21 38.62 3.79 -47.67
C MET A 21 38.79 4.96 -46.68
N LYS A 22 39.19 6.15 -47.16
CA LYS A 22 39.32 7.37 -46.34
C LYS A 22 38.24 8.44 -46.60
N ARG A 23 37.16 8.12 -47.35
CA ARG A 23 36.06 9.06 -47.62
C ARG A 23 34.65 8.58 -47.21
N ILE A 24 34.54 7.48 -46.46
CA ILE A 24 33.24 7.00 -45.89
C ILE A 24 33.28 6.97 -44.35
N ALA A 25 34.26 7.61 -43.71
CA ALA A 25 34.34 7.76 -42.25
C ALA A 25 34.06 9.20 -41.77
N LEU A 26 33.49 10.05 -42.63
CA LEU A 26 33.20 11.46 -42.30
C LEU A 26 31.87 11.92 -42.90
N LEU A 27 30.82 11.08 -42.86
CA LEU A 27 29.43 11.50 -43.14
C LEU A 27 28.38 10.50 -42.61
N LEU A 28 28.66 9.91 -41.44
CA LEU A 28 27.73 9.05 -40.68
C LEU A 28 27.83 9.32 -39.16
N VAL A 29 28.08 10.58 -38.78
CA VAL A 29 28.02 11.06 -37.37
C VAL A 29 27.19 12.37 -37.26
N ALA A 30 26.53 12.80 -38.34
CA ALA A 30 25.61 13.94 -38.31
C ALA A 30 24.28 13.54 -38.94
N LEU A 31 23.20 13.61 -38.15
CA LEU A 31 21.82 13.19 -38.41
C LEU A 31 21.53 11.69 -38.32
N LEU A 32 21.51 11.19 -37.08
CA LEU A 32 20.37 10.41 -36.58
C LEU A 32 20.20 10.73 -35.09
N THR A 33 19.19 11.57 -34.82
CA THR A 33 18.62 11.94 -33.52
C THR A 33 19.62 12.66 -32.59
N ALA A 34 19.53 13.99 -32.36
CA ALA A 34 18.42 14.60 -31.63
C ALA A 34 17.77 13.61 -30.64
N GLY A 35 18.59 12.85 -29.91
CA GLY A 35 18.15 12.26 -28.67
C GLY A 35 17.69 13.43 -27.83
N SER A 36 16.39 13.50 -27.58
CA SER A 36 15.86 14.36 -26.54
C SER A 36 16.77 14.13 -25.33
N ALA A 37 17.50 15.17 -24.93
CA ALA A 37 17.78 15.33 -23.52
C ALA A 37 16.41 15.45 -22.88
N ARG A 38 15.75 14.29 -22.68
CA ARG A 38 14.78 14.14 -21.63
C ARG A 38 15.61 14.60 -20.46
N SER A 39 15.29 15.78 -19.94
CA SER A 39 15.62 16.10 -18.56
C SER A 39 15.25 14.83 -17.82
N GLN A 40 16.26 14.06 -17.44
CA GLN A 40 16.11 13.11 -16.37
C GLN A 40 15.83 14.06 -15.23
N THR A 41 14.56 14.39 -15.05
CA THR A 41 14.09 15.01 -13.82
C THR A 41 14.68 14.07 -12.79
N ASP A 42 15.68 14.54 -12.03
CA ASP A 42 16.28 13.77 -10.95
C ASP A 42 15.10 13.20 -10.18
N ALA A 43 14.82 11.92 -10.40
CA ALA A 43 13.65 11.29 -9.83
C ALA A 43 14.01 11.25 -8.37
N LYS A 44 13.49 12.21 -7.59
CA LYS A 44 13.85 12.38 -6.19
C LYS A 44 13.66 11.02 -5.52
N THR A 45 14.75 10.43 -5.05
CA THR A 45 14.77 9.08 -4.51
C THR A 45 14.57 9.16 -3.01
N ASP A 46 13.38 9.55 -2.59
CA ASP A 46 13.16 10.09 -1.25
C ASP A 46 11.74 9.72 -0.77
N LEU A 47 11.31 10.10 0.43
CA LEU A 47 9.92 9.98 0.88
C LEU A 47 9.21 11.33 0.89
N LEU A 48 7.91 11.34 0.62
CA LEU A 48 7.08 12.54 0.82
C LEU A 48 6.75 12.67 2.31
N GLY A 49 7.34 13.65 2.98
CA GLY A 49 7.04 14.04 4.36
C GLY A 49 5.92 15.08 4.42
N GLN A 50 4.85 14.75 5.15
CA GLN A 50 3.76 15.64 5.50
C GLN A 50 3.83 15.92 7.00
N TYR A 51 4.01 17.18 7.38
CA TYR A 51 4.19 17.60 8.77
C TYR A 51 2.95 18.33 9.26
N PHE A 52 2.46 17.97 10.44
CA PHE A 52 1.21 18.43 11.01
C PHE A 52 1.43 19.12 12.35
N LYS A 53 0.53 20.02 12.71
CA LYS A 53 0.43 20.55 14.07
C LYS A 53 -0.40 19.58 14.91
N GLY A 54 0.06 19.30 16.12
CA GLY A 54 -0.52 18.29 17.01
C GLY A 54 -0.04 16.86 16.69
N VAL A 55 -0.34 15.96 17.62
CA VAL A 55 0.09 14.53 17.58
C VAL A 55 -0.85 13.63 16.76
N GLU A 56 -2.00 14.16 16.34
CA GLU A 56 -3.10 13.37 15.78
C GLU A 56 -3.02 13.10 14.27
N LEU A 57 -2.03 13.68 13.57
CA LEU A 57 -1.91 13.67 12.10
C LEU A 57 -3.18 14.23 11.40
N ALA A 58 -3.85 15.18 12.05
CA ALA A 58 -5.16 15.67 11.64
C ALA A 58 -5.07 16.99 10.85
N GLY A 59 -6.04 17.18 9.94
CA GLY A 59 -6.16 18.40 9.14
C GLY A 59 -5.15 18.49 7.99
N PRO A 60 -5.09 19.63 7.29
CA PRO A 60 -4.09 19.83 6.24
C PRO A 60 -2.69 19.92 6.85
N PRO A 61 -1.66 19.30 6.22
CA PRO A 61 -0.29 19.42 6.71
C PRO A 61 0.19 20.87 6.62
N ALA A 62 0.87 21.33 7.66
CA ALA A 62 1.48 22.66 7.72
C ALA A 62 2.69 22.77 6.77
N LEU A 63 3.36 21.65 6.50
CA LEU A 63 4.48 21.54 5.57
C LEU A 63 4.41 20.23 4.79
N ARG A 64 4.73 20.31 3.50
CA ARG A 64 5.00 19.15 2.64
C ARG A 64 6.39 19.30 2.07
N ARG A 65 7.25 18.31 2.26
CA ARG A 65 8.57 18.27 1.63
C ARG A 65 8.97 16.84 1.31
N VAL A 66 10.07 16.72 0.59
CA VAL A 66 10.65 15.44 0.22
C VAL A 66 11.90 15.25 1.07
N ASP A 67 11.95 14.16 1.84
CA ASP A 67 13.01 13.83 2.79
C ASP A 67 13.79 12.62 2.26
N ALA A 68 15.09 12.77 2.04
CA ALA A 68 15.91 11.73 1.42
C ALA A 68 15.99 10.44 2.24
N GLN A 69 15.94 10.58 3.56
CA GLN A 69 15.85 9.49 4.52
C GLN A 69 15.03 9.96 5.71
N VAL A 70 14.46 9.01 6.45
CA VAL A 70 14.00 9.28 7.82
C VAL A 70 15.19 9.04 8.73
N ASN A 71 15.90 10.11 9.05
CA ASN A 71 17.05 10.12 9.96
C ASN A 71 17.13 11.49 10.65
N PHE A 72 16.17 11.74 11.53
CA PHE A 72 15.97 13.01 12.20
C PHE A 72 16.29 12.89 13.68
N ASP A 73 16.96 13.93 14.16
CA ASP A 73 17.21 14.24 15.57
C ASP A 73 16.96 15.75 15.67
N TRP A 74 15.85 16.13 16.30
CA TRP A 74 15.35 17.50 16.33
C TRP A 74 15.69 18.14 17.69
N PRO A 75 16.68 19.05 17.73
CA PRO A 75 16.93 19.84 18.93
C PRO A 75 15.89 20.97 19.12
N GLU A 76 15.12 21.28 18.07
CA GLU A 76 14.11 22.32 18.01
C GLU A 76 12.99 21.91 17.02
N ALA A 77 12.00 22.79 16.83
CA ALA A 77 10.92 22.58 15.88
C ALA A 77 11.40 22.14 14.47
N PRO A 78 10.69 21.20 13.81
CA PRO A 78 11.14 20.58 12.56
C PRO A 78 11.18 21.52 11.35
N ALA A 79 10.42 22.63 11.41
CA ALA A 79 10.44 23.72 10.44
C ALA A 79 9.71 24.96 11.00
N PRO A 80 9.96 26.17 10.43
CA PRO A 80 9.19 27.36 10.77
C PRO A 80 7.68 27.15 10.64
N GLY A 81 6.93 27.55 11.66
CA GLY A 81 5.47 27.43 11.69
C GLY A 81 4.95 26.11 12.27
N LEU A 82 5.84 25.17 12.60
CA LEU A 82 5.54 24.01 13.45
C LEU A 82 6.01 24.26 14.89
N PRO A 83 5.35 23.68 15.90
CA PRO A 83 5.82 23.74 17.28
C PRO A 83 7.02 22.80 17.50
N ALA A 84 7.77 23.03 18.59
CA ALA A 84 8.87 22.14 19.01
C ALA A 84 8.34 20.83 19.58
N ASP A 85 7.34 20.91 20.45
CA ASP A 85 6.56 19.79 20.96
C ASP A 85 5.22 19.69 20.24
N GLN A 86 4.48 18.59 20.39
CA GLN A 86 3.13 18.41 19.85
C GLN A 86 3.07 18.61 18.33
N PHE A 87 3.89 17.86 17.60
CA PHE A 87 3.82 17.76 16.15
C PHE A 87 3.78 16.30 15.71
N SER A 88 3.41 16.07 14.45
CA SER A 88 3.45 14.73 13.86
C SER A 88 3.89 14.79 12.42
N VAL A 89 4.41 13.67 11.93
CA VAL A 89 4.91 13.55 10.56
C VAL A 89 4.44 12.23 9.96
N ARG A 90 4.01 12.30 8.70
CA ARG A 90 3.74 11.14 7.86
C ARG A 90 4.68 11.15 6.67
N TRP A 91 5.57 10.16 6.60
CA TRP A 91 6.35 9.88 5.40
C TRP A 91 5.66 8.81 4.57
N SER A 92 5.43 9.10 3.29
CA SER A 92 4.83 8.16 2.35
C SER A 92 5.64 8.03 1.06
N GLY A 93 5.70 6.82 0.55
CA GLY A 93 6.44 6.52 -0.67
C GLY A 93 6.48 5.05 -1.01
N THR A 94 7.52 4.66 -1.72
CA THR A 94 7.82 3.26 -1.98
C THR A 94 9.24 2.93 -1.58
N VAL A 95 9.48 1.72 -1.10
CA VAL A 95 10.81 1.16 -0.86
C VAL A 95 11.07 0.04 -1.87
N GLN A 96 12.24 0.06 -2.51
CA GLN A 96 12.70 -0.98 -3.41
C GLN A 96 13.57 -1.98 -2.67
N SER A 97 13.25 -3.27 -2.78
CA SER A 97 14.06 -4.32 -2.19
C SER A 97 15.45 -4.41 -2.83
N PRO A 98 16.52 -4.67 -2.05
CA PRO A 98 17.85 -4.86 -2.60
C PRO A 98 18.16 -6.32 -2.98
N ALA A 99 17.35 -7.27 -2.49
CA ALA A 99 17.48 -8.70 -2.74
C ALA A 99 16.19 -9.43 -2.33
N THR A 100 15.98 -10.64 -2.83
CA THR A 100 14.92 -11.52 -2.31
C THR A 100 15.32 -12.06 -0.95
N GLY A 101 14.44 -11.96 0.04
CA GLY A 101 14.68 -12.50 1.38
C GLY A 101 13.79 -11.91 2.46
N ARG A 102 13.97 -12.40 3.68
CA ARG A 102 13.26 -11.91 4.87
C ARG A 102 13.98 -10.70 5.46
N PHE A 103 13.30 -9.56 5.47
CA PHE A 103 13.82 -8.31 6.02
C PHE A 103 13.10 -7.94 7.30
N THR A 104 13.82 -7.35 8.23
CA THR A 104 13.28 -6.68 9.41
C THR A 104 13.39 -5.19 9.19
N PHE A 105 12.27 -4.48 9.29
CA PHE A 105 12.26 -3.03 9.38
C PHE A 105 12.44 -2.62 10.84
N ILE A 106 13.16 -1.53 11.04
CA ILE A 106 13.56 -1.06 12.37
C ILE A 106 13.30 0.43 12.43
N THR A 107 12.61 0.89 13.48
CA THR A 107 12.43 2.31 13.78
C THR A 107 13.17 2.67 15.05
N GLU A 108 13.64 3.91 15.14
CA GLU A 108 14.04 4.52 16.41
C GLU A 108 13.25 5.81 16.54
N SER A 109 12.49 5.98 17.62
CA SER A 109 11.68 7.18 17.81
C SER A 109 11.55 7.62 19.27
N ASP A 110 11.30 8.92 19.43
CA ASP A 110 10.92 9.66 20.64
C ASP A 110 10.00 10.77 20.11
N ASP A 111 8.68 10.73 20.26
CA ASP A 111 7.80 9.69 20.85
C ASP A 111 7.34 8.62 19.80
N GLY A 112 6.04 8.45 19.63
CA GLY A 112 5.42 7.27 19.04
C GLY A 112 5.58 7.12 17.54
N VAL A 113 5.52 5.86 17.07
CA VAL A 113 5.77 5.48 15.68
C VAL A 113 4.85 4.37 15.20
N ARG A 114 4.48 4.43 13.91
CA ARG A 114 3.85 3.32 13.18
C ARG A 114 4.47 3.15 11.81
N LEU A 115 4.67 1.90 11.40
CA LEU A 115 5.20 1.57 10.08
C LEU A 115 4.27 0.60 9.35
N TRP A 116 3.90 0.95 8.13
CA TRP A 116 3.27 0.04 7.18
C TRP A 116 4.16 -0.22 5.98
N VAL A 117 4.21 -1.48 5.56
CA VAL A 117 4.84 -1.91 4.30
C VAL A 117 3.84 -2.76 3.53
N ASP A 118 3.59 -2.36 2.29
CA ASP A 118 2.61 -2.95 1.38
C ASP A 118 1.21 -3.10 2.02
N GLY A 119 0.83 -2.08 2.81
CA GLY A 119 -0.44 -2.03 3.52
C GLY A 119 -0.51 -2.85 4.82
N ARG A 120 0.53 -3.60 5.20
CA ARG A 120 0.59 -4.34 6.46
C ARG A 120 1.21 -3.49 7.56
N LEU A 121 0.53 -3.33 8.70
CA LEU A 121 1.09 -2.70 9.90
C LEU A 121 2.17 -3.62 10.49
N LEU A 122 3.42 -3.15 10.46
CA LEU A 122 4.60 -3.91 10.89
C LEU A 122 5.12 -3.47 12.25
N ILE A 123 4.93 -2.20 12.62
CA ILE A 123 5.31 -1.63 13.91
C ILE A 123 4.14 -0.72 14.35
N ASP A 124 3.65 -0.90 15.58
CA ASP A 124 2.60 -0.07 16.19
C ASP A 124 2.95 0.27 17.64
N ASN A 125 3.81 1.26 17.82
CA ASN A 125 4.17 1.81 19.12
C ASN A 125 3.72 3.27 19.20
N TRP A 126 2.41 3.48 19.21
CA TRP A 126 1.81 4.82 19.22
C TRP A 126 1.56 5.33 20.65
N SER A 127 2.62 5.44 21.44
CA SER A 127 2.57 5.86 22.85
C SER A 127 3.70 6.84 23.18
N ASP A 128 3.54 7.63 24.24
CA ASP A 128 4.61 8.50 24.72
C ASP A 128 5.75 7.63 25.26
N HIS A 129 6.96 7.85 24.77
CA HIS A 129 8.13 7.09 25.19
C HIS A 129 9.44 7.78 24.83
N ALA A 130 10.44 7.63 25.70
CA ALA A 130 11.82 8.01 25.41
C ALA A 130 12.38 7.28 24.17
N PRO A 131 13.59 7.62 23.66
CA PRO A 131 14.15 7.04 22.45
C PRO A 131 14.16 5.51 22.50
N THR A 132 13.33 4.89 21.66
CA THR A 132 13.07 3.46 21.66
C THR A 132 13.28 2.87 20.26
N GLU A 133 13.93 1.71 20.20
CA GLU A 133 14.10 0.93 18.97
C GLU A 133 13.04 -0.17 18.87
N ASP A 134 12.19 -0.08 17.85
CA ASP A 134 11.19 -1.10 17.53
C ASP A 134 11.61 -1.90 16.29
N LYS A 135 11.32 -3.21 16.29
CA LYS A 135 11.63 -4.12 15.19
C LYS A 135 10.36 -4.80 14.70
N SER A 136 10.15 -4.80 13.39
CA SER A 136 9.05 -5.53 12.79
C SER A 136 9.25 -7.05 12.88
N PRO A 137 8.17 -7.84 12.73
CA PRO A 137 8.29 -9.20 12.23
C PRO A 137 9.03 -9.24 10.88
N GLU A 138 9.56 -10.41 10.52
CA GLU A 138 10.20 -10.60 9.21
C GLU A 138 9.20 -10.45 8.07
N PHE A 139 9.51 -9.58 7.11
CA PHE A 139 8.73 -9.34 5.89
C PHE A 139 9.48 -9.90 4.68
N MET A 140 8.83 -10.75 3.89
CA MET A 140 9.42 -11.32 2.69
C MET A 140 9.42 -10.30 1.55
N LEU A 141 10.60 -9.82 1.17
CA LEU A 141 10.81 -8.96 0.01
C LEU A 141 11.29 -9.79 -1.19
N GLU A 142 10.92 -9.36 -2.39
CA GLU A 142 11.37 -9.88 -3.68
C GLU A 142 12.34 -8.88 -4.32
N ASP A 143 13.44 -9.36 -4.89
CA ASP A 143 14.48 -8.53 -5.48
C ASP A 143 13.92 -7.53 -6.51
N GLY A 144 14.35 -6.27 -6.40
CA GLY A 144 13.96 -5.18 -7.30
C GLY A 144 12.49 -4.73 -7.20
N LYS A 145 11.61 -5.47 -6.52
CA LYS A 145 10.20 -5.10 -6.32
C LYS A 145 10.10 -3.87 -5.41
N ARG A 146 9.14 -2.99 -5.73
CA ARG A 146 8.79 -1.83 -4.92
C ARG A 146 7.55 -2.14 -4.09
N TYR A 147 7.59 -1.75 -2.83
CA TYR A 147 6.52 -1.91 -1.87
C TYR A 147 6.10 -0.52 -1.39
N ASP A 148 4.80 -0.32 -1.22
CA ASP A 148 4.28 0.91 -0.62
C ASP A 148 4.77 1.01 0.84
N LEU A 149 5.20 2.19 1.26
CA LEU A 149 5.74 2.42 2.60
C LEU A 149 5.09 3.67 3.19
N VAL A 150 4.54 3.53 4.39
CA VAL A 150 4.01 4.64 5.18
C VAL A 150 4.62 4.56 6.57
N LEU A 151 5.28 5.63 7.01
CA LEU A 151 5.76 5.79 8.37
C LEU A 151 5.05 6.98 9.00
N GLU A 152 4.43 6.78 10.14
CA GLU A 152 3.86 7.83 10.97
C GLU A 152 4.68 7.98 12.24
N PHE A 153 4.81 9.22 12.70
CA PHE A 153 5.53 9.62 13.89
C PHE A 153 4.79 10.76 14.59
N TYR A 154 4.86 10.82 15.91
CA TYR A 154 4.52 12.02 16.66
C TYR A 154 5.54 12.31 17.75
N GLU A 155 5.60 13.60 18.09
CA GLU A 155 6.30 14.15 19.23
C GLU A 155 5.27 14.81 20.14
N ASN A 156 5.16 14.37 21.40
CA ASN A 156 4.27 14.97 22.38
C ASN A 156 4.99 16.03 23.22
N GLY A 157 6.20 15.73 23.70
CA GLY A 157 7.10 16.72 24.25
C GLY A 157 8.40 16.15 24.82
N GLY A 158 9.49 16.93 24.74
CA GLY A 158 10.80 16.50 25.19
C GLY A 158 11.83 16.44 24.06
N GLY A 159 12.53 15.32 23.94
CA GLY A 159 13.46 15.09 22.84
C GLY A 159 12.71 14.49 21.66
N ALA A 160 13.02 14.90 20.43
CA ALA A 160 12.31 14.42 19.26
C ALA A 160 13.26 13.74 18.28
N ALA A 161 13.04 12.45 17.98
CA ALA A 161 13.84 11.71 17.03
C ALA A 161 12.99 10.74 16.20
N ALA A 162 13.38 10.54 14.94
CA ALA A 162 12.75 9.55 14.07
C ALA A 162 13.75 8.99 13.06
N LYS A 163 13.97 7.68 13.07
CA LYS A 163 14.85 6.97 12.13
C LYS A 163 14.15 5.75 11.55
N LEU A 164 14.37 5.49 10.26
CA LEU A 164 13.89 4.30 9.56
C LEU A 164 15.05 3.51 8.97
N MET A 165 15.16 2.25 9.40
CA MET A 165 16.24 1.34 9.09
C MET A 165 15.68 -0.02 8.66
N TRP A 166 16.56 -0.86 8.13
CA TRP A 166 16.27 -2.25 7.85
C TRP A 166 17.50 -3.15 8.06
N SER A 167 17.27 -4.45 8.16
CA SER A 167 18.30 -5.49 8.04
C SER A 167 17.72 -6.72 7.34
N GLY A 168 18.58 -7.53 6.73
CA GLY A 168 18.17 -8.73 5.98
C GLY A 168 19.35 -9.66 5.68
N PRO A 169 19.18 -10.71 4.85
CA PRO A 169 20.14 -11.81 4.73
C PRO A 169 21.55 -11.38 4.33
N SER A 170 21.66 -10.38 3.47
CA SER A 170 22.93 -9.78 3.03
C SER A 170 22.95 -8.26 3.27
N THR A 171 22.20 -7.79 4.26
CA THR A 171 22.02 -6.37 4.56
C THR A 171 22.17 -6.19 6.06
N LEU A 172 23.32 -5.66 6.48
CA LEU A 172 23.52 -5.23 7.87
C LEU A 172 22.51 -4.12 8.21
N LYS A 173 22.19 -3.99 9.51
CA LYS A 173 21.35 -2.89 10.00
C LYS A 173 21.91 -1.56 9.50
N GLN A 174 21.09 -0.84 8.73
CA GLN A 174 21.42 0.47 8.19
C GLN A 174 20.16 1.29 7.98
N LEU A 175 20.31 2.62 7.91
CA LEU A 175 19.26 3.49 7.37
C LEU A 175 18.87 3.02 5.98
N ILE A 176 17.57 3.08 5.65
CA ILE A 176 17.15 2.76 4.28
C ILE A 176 17.78 3.80 3.34
N PRO A 177 18.61 3.38 2.37
CA PRO A 177 19.29 4.34 1.49
C PRO A 177 18.28 5.09 0.61
N SER A 178 18.50 6.40 0.41
CA SER A 178 17.60 7.24 -0.38
C SER A 178 17.33 6.66 -1.77
N PHE A 179 18.34 6.17 -2.49
CA PHE A 179 18.15 5.55 -3.81
C PHE A 179 17.19 4.33 -3.86
N ARG A 180 16.83 3.75 -2.71
CA ARG A 180 15.79 2.71 -2.59
C ARG A 180 14.38 3.28 -2.38
N LEU A 181 14.27 4.55 -2.02
CA LEU A 181 13.03 5.27 -1.75
C LEU A 181 12.54 6.00 -3.01
N ALA A 182 11.23 6.23 -3.11
CA ALA A 182 10.65 7.16 -4.06
C ALA A 182 9.36 7.75 -3.51
N PRO A 183 9.11 9.06 -3.68
CA PRO A 183 7.96 9.73 -3.10
C PRO A 183 6.71 9.28 -3.85
N LYS A 184 5.71 8.90 -3.09
CA LYS A 184 4.38 8.53 -3.56
C LYS A 184 3.45 8.93 -2.45
N GLU A 185 2.54 9.86 -2.74
CA GLU A 185 1.51 10.19 -1.76
C GLU A 185 0.61 8.99 -1.58
N LEU A 186 0.63 8.43 -0.37
CA LEU A 186 -0.19 7.30 0.02
C LEU A 186 -1.16 7.73 1.11
N ALA A 187 -2.40 7.26 1.01
CA ALA A 187 -3.28 7.25 2.16
C ALA A 187 -2.76 6.17 3.14
N PRO A 188 -2.72 6.44 4.45
CA PRO A 188 -2.48 5.38 5.43
C PRO A 188 -3.51 4.26 5.27
N PRO A 189 -3.11 3.01 5.48
CA PRO A 189 -4.07 1.91 5.59
C PRO A 189 -5.09 2.23 6.69
N GLY A 190 -6.37 2.27 6.32
CA GLY A 190 -7.46 2.66 7.23
C GLY A 190 -8.00 4.08 7.05
N GLU A 191 -7.39 4.92 6.21
CA GLU A 191 -7.83 6.31 5.94
C GLU A 191 -8.15 6.55 4.45
N LEU A 192 -8.67 5.53 3.75
CA LEU A 192 -9.06 5.70 2.34
C LEU A 192 -10.04 6.87 2.14
N ASP A 193 -9.64 7.85 1.34
CA ASP A 193 -10.51 8.93 0.87
C ASP A 193 -11.18 8.50 -0.45
N VAL A 194 -12.37 7.90 -0.32
CA VAL A 194 -13.14 7.39 -1.48
C VAL A 194 -13.44 8.48 -2.50
N ALA A 195 -13.60 9.74 -2.07
CA ALA A 195 -13.91 10.84 -2.98
C ALA A 195 -12.74 11.24 -3.88
N LYS A 196 -11.51 10.81 -3.55
CA LYS A 196 -10.29 11.08 -4.33
C LYS A 196 -9.81 9.88 -5.16
N LEU A 197 -10.57 8.78 -5.18
CA LEU A 197 -10.20 7.62 -5.98
C LEU A 197 -10.25 7.94 -7.49
N PRO A 198 -9.22 7.54 -8.27
CA PRO A 198 -9.28 7.62 -9.73
C PRO A 198 -10.53 6.92 -10.31
N PRO A 199 -11.14 7.43 -11.40
CA PRO A 199 -12.35 6.84 -11.98
C PRO A 199 -12.20 5.39 -12.47
N ASP A 200 -10.98 4.98 -12.80
CA ASP A 200 -10.62 3.63 -13.24
C ASP A 200 -10.25 2.69 -12.09
N THR A 201 -10.36 3.15 -10.84
CA THR A 201 -10.13 2.33 -9.65
C THR A 201 -11.04 1.09 -9.66
N ARG A 202 -10.49 -0.03 -9.22
CA ARG A 202 -11.17 -1.32 -9.13
C ARG A 202 -11.07 -1.90 -7.73
N GLY A 203 -12.09 -2.64 -7.34
CA GLY A 203 -12.24 -3.22 -6.00
C GLY A 203 -13.48 -2.74 -5.27
N LEU A 204 -13.52 -3.02 -3.97
CA LEU A 204 -14.58 -2.64 -3.03
C LEU A 204 -13.99 -1.77 -1.93
N VAL A 205 -14.82 -0.92 -1.33
CA VAL A 205 -14.46 -0.16 -0.14
C VAL A 205 -14.74 -1.06 1.07
N GLY A 206 -13.69 -1.53 1.72
CA GLY A 206 -13.77 -2.25 2.99
C GLY A 206 -13.83 -1.26 4.16
N HIS A 207 -14.89 -1.36 4.95
CA HIS A 207 -15.06 -0.65 6.22
C HIS A 207 -14.75 -1.64 7.34
N TYR A 208 -13.59 -1.48 7.97
CA TYR A 208 -13.08 -2.36 9.02
C TYR A 208 -13.36 -1.76 10.39
N PHE A 209 -13.99 -2.52 11.27
CA PHE A 209 -14.36 -2.09 12.61
C PHE A 209 -13.76 -3.02 13.65
N ARG A 210 -13.42 -2.48 14.82
CA ARG A 210 -13.20 -3.27 16.02
C ARG A 210 -14.54 -3.71 16.61
N GLY A 211 -14.58 -4.96 17.10
CA GLY A 211 -15.79 -5.63 17.55
C GLY A 211 -16.70 -6.07 16.40
N ARG A 212 -17.82 -6.72 16.74
CA ARG A 212 -18.78 -7.31 15.78
C ARG A 212 -20.03 -6.48 15.49
N GLU A 213 -20.11 -5.29 16.08
CA GLU A 213 -21.33 -4.47 16.08
C GLU A 213 -21.34 -3.35 15.01
N PHE A 214 -20.35 -3.31 14.12
CA PHE A 214 -20.15 -2.19 13.17
C PHE A 214 -20.16 -0.81 13.86
N ALA A 215 -19.61 -0.74 15.08
CA ALA A 215 -19.66 0.44 15.92
C ALA A 215 -18.39 1.30 15.82
N GLY A 216 -18.54 2.61 16.01
CA GLY A 216 -17.44 3.56 15.96
C GLY A 216 -17.04 3.97 14.53
N LYS A 217 -15.86 4.59 14.41
CA LYS A 217 -15.32 5.03 13.12
C LYS A 217 -14.53 3.88 12.48
N PRO A 218 -14.90 3.39 11.29
CA PRO A 218 -14.17 2.32 10.64
C PRO A 218 -12.84 2.81 10.06
N ALA A 219 -11.89 1.89 9.98
CA ALA A 219 -10.76 1.99 9.06
C ALA A 219 -11.26 1.71 7.63
N LEU A 220 -10.94 2.57 6.67
CA LEU A 220 -11.29 2.38 5.27
C LEU A 220 -10.10 1.88 4.46
N ARG A 221 -10.31 0.82 3.67
CA ARG A 221 -9.33 0.29 2.71
C ARG A 221 -10.00 -0.01 1.37
N LEU A 222 -9.24 0.09 0.28
CA LEU A 222 -9.66 -0.39 -1.03
C LEU A 222 -9.17 -1.82 -1.19
N ASP A 223 -10.09 -2.77 -1.28
CA ASP A 223 -9.79 -4.18 -1.49
C ASP A 223 -10.08 -4.55 -2.93
N LYS A 224 -9.03 -4.88 -3.69
CA LYS A 224 -9.17 -5.25 -5.11
C LYS A 224 -10.10 -6.44 -5.28
N GLU A 225 -10.05 -7.39 -4.35
CA GLU A 225 -10.82 -8.62 -4.30
C GLU A 225 -11.08 -8.97 -2.83
N ILE A 226 -12.12 -9.77 -2.54
CA ILE A 226 -12.31 -10.37 -1.22
C ILE A 226 -11.76 -11.79 -1.32
N ALA A 227 -10.50 -11.95 -0.94
CA ALA A 227 -9.75 -13.22 -0.99
C ALA A 227 -8.81 -13.31 0.22
N PHE A 228 -9.33 -13.01 1.40
CA PHE A 228 -8.55 -12.91 2.62
C PHE A 228 -8.48 -14.25 3.33
N ASP A 229 -7.26 -14.56 3.76
CA ASP A 229 -6.91 -15.63 4.68
C ASP A 229 -5.90 -15.00 5.63
N TRP A 230 -6.38 -14.57 6.79
CA TRP A 230 -5.58 -13.87 7.78
C TRP A 230 -4.92 -14.84 8.76
N GLY A 231 -5.24 -16.14 8.70
CA GLY A 231 -4.80 -17.12 9.70
C GLY A 231 -5.29 -16.71 11.09
N GLU A 232 -4.44 -16.89 12.11
CA GLU A 232 -4.69 -16.46 13.50
C GLU A 232 -4.49 -14.94 13.73
N GLY A 233 -4.53 -14.14 12.66
CA GLY A 233 -4.32 -12.70 12.73
C GLY A 233 -5.48 -11.93 12.12
N GLY A 234 -5.30 -10.62 11.96
CA GLY A 234 -6.34 -9.74 11.45
C GLY A 234 -5.94 -8.90 10.25
N PRO A 235 -6.77 -7.90 9.91
CA PRO A 235 -6.56 -7.04 8.74
C PRO A 235 -5.33 -6.13 8.84
N ASN A 236 -4.69 -6.02 10.01
CA ASN A 236 -3.53 -5.16 10.28
C ASN A 236 -3.78 -3.69 9.89
N LEU A 237 -4.99 -3.19 10.20
CA LEU A 237 -5.42 -1.84 9.92
C LEU A 237 -5.64 -1.07 11.22
N ARG A 238 -5.24 0.22 11.21
CA ARG A 238 -5.48 1.13 12.32
C ARG A 238 -6.97 1.14 12.69
N GLY A 239 -7.30 0.77 13.93
CA GLY A 239 -8.67 0.79 14.43
C GLY A 239 -9.51 -0.47 14.10
N ALA A 240 -8.94 -1.44 13.39
CA ALA A 240 -9.45 -2.81 13.33
C ALA A 240 -8.72 -3.67 14.38
N GLY A 241 -9.43 -4.57 15.06
CA GLY A 241 -8.79 -5.56 15.94
C GLY A 241 -8.01 -6.60 15.12
N GLU A 242 -7.07 -7.30 15.77
CA GLU A 242 -6.49 -8.54 15.22
C GLU A 242 -7.49 -9.70 15.32
N GLU A 243 -8.26 -9.70 16.41
CA GLU A 243 -9.37 -10.60 16.72
C GLU A 243 -10.60 -9.74 17.06
N ASP A 244 -11.78 -10.34 17.09
CA ASP A 244 -13.05 -9.65 17.38
C ASP A 244 -13.19 -8.39 16.51
N PHE A 245 -13.38 -8.60 15.20
CA PHE A 245 -13.52 -7.53 14.23
C PHE A 245 -14.62 -7.84 13.22
N CYS A 246 -15.16 -6.80 12.57
CA CYS A 246 -16.08 -6.99 11.46
C CYS A 246 -15.73 -6.08 10.29
N VAL A 247 -16.10 -6.53 9.10
CA VAL A 247 -15.81 -5.83 7.87
C VAL A 247 -17.07 -5.72 7.03
N ARG A 248 -17.30 -4.55 6.47
CA ARG A 248 -18.34 -4.32 5.46
C ARG A 248 -17.68 -3.86 4.17
N TRP A 249 -17.65 -4.72 3.17
CA TRP A 249 -17.24 -4.34 1.83
C TRP A 249 -18.43 -3.80 1.05
N THR A 250 -18.27 -2.62 0.45
CA THR A 250 -19.29 -1.97 -0.36
C THR A 250 -18.75 -1.57 -1.73
N GLY A 251 -19.57 -1.74 -2.76
CA GLY A 251 -19.24 -1.32 -4.11
C GLY A 251 -20.26 -1.79 -5.13
N GLN A 252 -19.81 -1.98 -6.36
CA GLN A 252 -20.63 -2.56 -7.41
C GLN A 252 -19.91 -3.72 -8.08
N VAL A 253 -20.68 -4.73 -8.47
CA VAL A 253 -20.25 -5.82 -9.32
C VAL A 253 -20.87 -5.69 -10.71
N LYS A 254 -20.02 -5.72 -11.75
CA LYS A 254 -20.45 -5.69 -13.14
C LYS A 254 -20.57 -7.12 -13.68
N ALA A 255 -21.73 -7.45 -14.24
CA ALA A 255 -21.92 -8.71 -14.94
C ALA A 255 -21.33 -8.62 -16.36
N GLU A 256 -20.33 -9.42 -16.67
CA GLU A 256 -19.74 -9.48 -18.03
C GLU A 256 -20.64 -10.21 -19.02
N LYS A 257 -21.49 -11.12 -18.54
CA LYS A 257 -22.43 -11.92 -19.33
C LYS A 257 -23.78 -11.95 -18.65
N SER A 258 -24.84 -12.15 -19.42
CA SER A 258 -26.16 -12.44 -18.85
C SER A 258 -26.18 -13.91 -18.42
N GLY A 259 -26.72 -14.19 -17.25
CA GLY A 259 -26.74 -15.56 -16.73
C GLY A 259 -27.17 -15.61 -15.27
N THR A 260 -27.22 -16.82 -14.73
CA THR A 260 -27.42 -17.07 -13.30
C THR A 260 -26.07 -17.04 -12.62
N TYR A 261 -25.86 -16.03 -11.77
CA TYR A 261 -24.66 -15.89 -10.97
C TYR A 261 -24.90 -16.53 -9.61
N THR A 262 -24.10 -17.54 -9.27
CA THR A 262 -24.02 -18.12 -7.94
C THR A 262 -22.89 -17.43 -7.19
N PHE A 263 -23.22 -16.53 -6.25
CA PHE A 263 -22.26 -15.92 -5.34
C PHE A 263 -21.97 -16.90 -4.21
N ILE A 264 -20.69 -17.12 -3.92
CA ILE A 264 -20.20 -18.10 -2.95
C ILE A 264 -19.28 -17.36 -1.99
N ALA A 265 -19.69 -17.28 -0.73
CA ALA A 265 -18.94 -16.62 0.33
C ALA A 265 -18.38 -17.68 1.28
N GLU A 266 -17.06 -17.75 1.40
CA GLU A 266 -16.36 -18.58 2.37
C GLU A 266 -15.99 -17.70 3.56
N ALA A 267 -16.41 -18.08 4.75
CA ALA A 267 -16.11 -17.33 5.96
C ALA A 267 -15.88 -18.20 7.20
N ASP A 268 -14.93 -17.74 8.00
CA ASP A 268 -14.63 -18.11 9.39
C ASP A 268 -14.51 -16.76 10.10
N ASP A 269 -15.49 -16.24 10.85
CA ASP A 269 -16.79 -16.82 11.20
C ASP A 269 -17.95 -16.43 10.22
N GLY A 270 -18.69 -15.37 10.56
CA GLY A 270 -20.02 -15.12 10.01
C GLY A 270 -20.00 -14.24 8.77
N VAL A 271 -20.96 -14.45 7.87
CA VAL A 271 -21.03 -13.77 6.58
C VAL A 271 -22.45 -13.48 6.11
N ARG A 272 -22.64 -12.31 5.50
CA ARG A 272 -23.86 -11.93 4.79
C ARG A 272 -23.50 -11.31 3.45
N VAL A 273 -24.25 -11.63 2.41
CA VAL A 273 -24.03 -11.08 1.05
C VAL A 273 -25.33 -10.57 0.48
N TRP A 274 -25.29 -9.35 -0.05
CA TRP A 274 -26.38 -8.73 -0.80
C TRP A 274 -25.90 -8.33 -2.19
N VAL A 275 -26.74 -8.61 -3.19
CA VAL A 275 -26.55 -8.12 -4.55
C VAL A 275 -27.81 -7.41 -4.98
N ASN A 276 -27.67 -6.17 -5.43
CA ASN A 276 -28.77 -5.27 -5.78
C ASN A 276 -29.83 -5.13 -4.66
N GLY A 277 -29.39 -5.18 -3.40
CA GLY A 277 -30.25 -5.13 -2.22
C GLY A 277 -30.94 -6.43 -1.85
N GLN A 278 -30.82 -7.49 -2.65
CA GLN A 278 -31.35 -8.83 -2.32
C GLN A 278 -30.33 -9.60 -1.46
N ARG A 279 -30.74 -10.07 -0.27
CA ARG A 279 -29.92 -10.91 0.63
C ARG A 279 -29.80 -12.31 0.02
N LEU A 280 -28.61 -12.66 -0.43
CA LEU A 280 -28.29 -13.95 -1.05
C LEU A 280 -27.72 -14.95 -0.04
N VAL A 281 -26.93 -14.47 0.92
CA VAL A 281 -26.32 -15.26 1.99
C VAL A 281 -26.66 -14.61 3.33
N ASP A 282 -27.05 -15.42 4.31
CA ASP A 282 -27.30 -14.98 5.68
C ASP A 282 -26.85 -16.03 6.70
N ALA A 283 -25.55 -16.03 7.01
CA ALA A 283 -24.91 -16.95 7.93
C ALA A 283 -24.12 -16.18 8.99
N TRP A 284 -24.85 -15.48 9.87
CA TRP A 284 -24.25 -14.65 10.93
C TRP A 284 -24.10 -15.46 12.23
N VAL A 285 -23.24 -16.47 12.20
CA VAL A 285 -23.01 -17.43 13.29
C VAL A 285 -21.52 -17.72 13.45
N ASP A 286 -21.10 -18.10 14.66
CA ASP A 286 -19.74 -18.54 14.93
C ASP A 286 -19.55 -19.94 14.32
N GLN A 287 -18.53 -20.11 13.49
CA GLN A 287 -18.27 -21.32 12.70
C GLN A 287 -16.85 -21.29 12.16
N GLY A 288 -16.24 -22.46 11.96
CA GLY A 288 -15.03 -22.53 11.14
C GLY A 288 -15.31 -22.21 9.66
N ALA A 289 -14.24 -22.07 8.88
CA ALA A 289 -14.29 -21.78 7.44
C ALA A 289 -15.32 -22.61 6.66
N THR A 290 -16.42 -21.97 6.27
CA THR A 290 -17.56 -22.62 5.60
C THR A 290 -18.06 -21.79 4.42
N GLU A 291 -18.42 -22.47 3.33
CA GLU A 291 -19.02 -21.83 2.16
C GLU A 291 -20.55 -21.72 2.26
N HIS A 292 -21.05 -20.52 2.01
CA HIS A 292 -22.46 -20.21 1.83
C HIS A 292 -22.70 -19.64 0.45
N LYS A 293 -23.85 -19.94 -0.17
CA LYS A 293 -24.12 -19.52 -1.55
C LYS A 293 -25.55 -19.04 -1.76
N GLY A 294 -25.70 -18.12 -2.71
CA GLY A 294 -26.99 -17.67 -3.20
C GLY A 294 -26.92 -17.24 -4.64
N GLU A 295 -28.06 -17.27 -5.34
CA GLU A 295 -28.12 -17.07 -6.78
C GLU A 295 -28.92 -15.83 -7.15
N LEU A 296 -28.47 -15.14 -8.20
CA LEU A 296 -29.19 -14.03 -8.81
C LEU A 296 -28.95 -14.02 -10.32
N LYS A 297 -30.03 -13.78 -11.08
CA LYS A 297 -29.91 -13.55 -12.52
C LYS A 297 -29.43 -12.13 -12.78
N LEU A 298 -28.32 -11.99 -13.49
CA LEU A 298 -27.76 -10.70 -13.87
C LEU A 298 -27.75 -10.56 -15.39
N GLU A 299 -27.75 -9.31 -15.87
CA GLU A 299 -27.70 -8.97 -17.28
C GLU A 299 -26.33 -8.39 -17.65
N ALA A 300 -25.79 -8.83 -18.78
CA ALA A 300 -24.50 -8.39 -19.30
C ALA A 300 -24.40 -6.86 -19.37
N GLY A 301 -23.25 -6.34 -18.97
CA GLY A 301 -22.92 -4.92 -19.01
C GLY A 301 -23.50 -4.10 -17.86
N LYS A 302 -24.47 -4.62 -17.10
CA LYS A 302 -25.04 -3.91 -15.94
C LYS A 302 -24.16 -4.06 -14.70
N SER A 303 -24.12 -3.00 -13.91
CA SER A 303 -23.52 -2.97 -12.58
C SER A 303 -24.60 -3.03 -11.51
N TYR A 304 -24.37 -3.84 -10.50
CA TYR A 304 -25.28 -4.07 -9.38
C TYR A 304 -24.57 -3.72 -8.08
N ASP A 305 -25.28 -3.08 -7.15
CA ASP A 305 -24.73 -2.82 -5.82
C ASP A 305 -24.36 -4.15 -5.14
N LEU A 306 -23.17 -4.24 -4.57
CA LEU A 306 -22.66 -5.42 -3.87
C LEU A 306 -22.28 -5.00 -2.45
N VAL A 307 -22.81 -5.72 -1.47
CA VAL A 307 -22.43 -5.61 -0.06
C VAL A 307 -22.08 -7.00 0.44
N MET A 308 -20.91 -7.13 1.07
CA MET A 308 -20.57 -8.30 1.86
C MET A 308 -20.22 -7.83 3.27
N GLU A 309 -20.87 -8.41 4.26
CA GLU A 309 -20.53 -8.24 5.67
C GLU A 309 -19.90 -9.52 6.18
N TYR A 310 -18.90 -9.35 7.04
CA TYR A 310 -18.14 -10.43 7.66
C TYR A 310 -17.85 -10.08 9.11
N TYR A 311 -17.76 -11.08 9.97
CA TYR A 311 -17.12 -10.92 11.27
C TYR A 311 -16.21 -12.09 11.61
N GLU A 312 -15.18 -11.76 12.37
CA GLU A 312 -14.34 -12.70 13.12
C GLU A 312 -14.65 -12.55 14.60
N ASN A 313 -14.86 -13.67 15.30
CA ASN A 313 -14.97 -13.70 16.75
C ASN A 313 -13.61 -13.99 17.39
N SER A 314 -12.98 -15.10 17.02
CA SER A 314 -11.69 -15.53 17.55
C SER A 314 -11.09 -16.67 16.74
N GLY A 315 -9.77 -16.65 16.53
CA GLY A 315 -9.05 -17.77 15.94
C GLY A 315 -8.73 -17.53 14.47
N PHE A 316 -9.15 -18.44 13.59
CA PHE A 316 -8.76 -18.36 12.18
C PHE A 316 -9.72 -17.45 11.41
N ALA A 317 -9.21 -16.36 10.87
CA ALA A 317 -10.03 -15.41 10.11
C ALA A 317 -9.90 -15.64 8.59
N VAL A 318 -11.02 -15.99 7.94
CA VAL A 318 -11.11 -16.20 6.49
C VAL A 318 -12.31 -15.46 5.93
N ALA A 319 -12.13 -14.72 4.83
CA ALA A 319 -13.21 -14.10 4.09
C ALA A 319 -12.92 -14.10 2.58
N LYS A 320 -13.66 -14.90 1.81
CA LYS A 320 -13.51 -14.98 0.35
C LYS A 320 -14.86 -14.83 -0.34
N LEU A 321 -14.89 -14.06 -1.43
CA LEU A 321 -16.05 -13.95 -2.31
C LEU A 321 -15.70 -14.48 -3.70
N SER A 322 -16.36 -15.58 -4.05
CA SER A 322 -16.29 -16.20 -5.37
C SER A 322 -17.63 -16.13 -6.08
N TRP A 323 -17.61 -16.40 -7.38
CA TRP A 323 -18.82 -16.63 -8.16
C TRP A 323 -18.66 -17.78 -9.17
N SER A 324 -19.79 -18.34 -9.60
CA SER A 324 -19.94 -19.18 -10.78
C SER A 324 -21.04 -18.59 -11.65
N VAL A 325 -20.93 -18.71 -12.97
CA VAL A 325 -21.93 -18.22 -13.93
C VAL A 325 -22.45 -19.39 -14.74
N ASP A 326 -23.75 -19.66 -14.66
CA ASP A 326 -24.44 -20.76 -15.35
C ASP A 326 -23.76 -22.14 -15.11
N GLY A 327 -23.26 -22.37 -13.89
CA GLY A 327 -22.60 -23.60 -13.50
C GLY A 327 -21.16 -23.75 -13.99
N ALA A 328 -20.55 -22.69 -14.53
CA ALA A 328 -19.13 -22.66 -14.84
C ALA A 328 -18.26 -22.83 -13.58
N GLU A 329 -16.95 -22.99 -13.78
CA GLU A 329 -16.00 -23.12 -12.67
C GLU A 329 -16.06 -21.92 -11.71
N LYS A 330 -16.01 -22.22 -10.40
CA LYS A 330 -15.93 -21.21 -9.33
C LYS A 330 -14.62 -20.45 -9.46
N LYS A 331 -14.68 -19.12 -9.40
CA LYS A 331 -13.49 -18.26 -9.29
C LYS A 331 -13.75 -17.11 -8.33
N ILE A 332 -12.68 -16.58 -7.72
CA ILE A 332 -12.74 -15.31 -6.98
C ILE A 332 -13.34 -14.24 -7.90
N VAL A 333 -14.21 -13.39 -7.34
CA VAL A 333 -14.78 -12.29 -8.10
C VAL A 333 -13.63 -11.34 -8.48
N PRO A 334 -13.29 -11.22 -9.77
CA PRO A 334 -12.08 -10.54 -10.17
C PRO A 334 -12.24 -9.03 -9.95
N SER A 335 -11.14 -8.37 -9.59
CA SER A 335 -11.12 -6.90 -9.43
C SER A 335 -11.66 -6.16 -10.67
N SER A 336 -11.48 -6.70 -11.87
CA SER A 336 -12.02 -6.12 -13.12
C SER A 336 -13.54 -5.98 -13.14
N ALA A 337 -14.26 -6.80 -12.36
CA ALA A 337 -15.71 -6.73 -12.21
C ALA A 337 -16.15 -5.81 -11.07
N LEU A 338 -15.23 -5.31 -10.23
CA LEU A 338 -15.55 -4.59 -9.00
C LEU A 338 -15.24 -3.09 -9.14
N THR A 339 -16.18 -2.25 -8.75
CA THR A 339 -16.01 -0.79 -8.70
C THR A 339 -16.31 -0.27 -7.29
N PRO A 340 -15.41 0.55 -6.69
CA PRO A 340 -15.62 1.04 -5.34
C PRO A 340 -16.79 2.03 -5.32
N LYS A 341 -17.68 1.86 -4.34
CA LYS A 341 -18.80 2.76 -4.07
C LYS A 341 -19.21 2.58 -2.63
N VAL A 342 -19.17 3.65 -1.83
CA VAL A 342 -19.74 3.63 -0.48
C VAL A 342 -21.25 3.51 -0.60
N ILE A 343 -21.78 2.42 -0.08
CA ILE A 343 -23.22 2.20 0.02
C ILE A 343 -23.61 2.48 1.46
N ALA A 344 -24.48 3.48 1.66
CA ALA A 344 -24.98 3.81 2.99
C ALA A 344 -25.67 2.60 3.62
N ASP A 345 -25.36 2.33 4.88
CA ASP A 345 -26.08 1.36 5.68
C ASP A 345 -27.55 1.80 5.77
N LYS A 346 -28.45 1.08 5.10
CA LYS A 346 -29.89 1.35 5.18
C LYS A 346 -30.50 0.80 6.48
N GLY A 347 -29.70 0.36 7.44
CA GLY A 347 -30.17 -0.25 8.66
C GLY A 347 -31.03 -1.45 8.33
N GLN A 348 -30.48 -2.40 7.56
CA GLN A 348 -31.16 -3.66 7.27
C GLN A 348 -31.26 -4.47 8.56
N LYS A 349 -32.23 -4.05 9.40
CA LYS A 349 -32.66 -4.70 10.63
C LYS A 349 -33.09 -6.12 10.28
N LYS A 350 -32.42 -7.07 10.93
CA LYS A 350 -32.83 -8.46 11.24
C LYS A 350 -33.69 -9.15 10.18
#